data_AF-E1Y963-F1
#
_entry.id   AF-E1Y963-F1
#
_cell.length_a   1.000
_cell.length_b   1.000
_cell.length_c   1.000
_cell.angle_alpha   90.00
_cell.angle_beta   90.00
_cell.angle_gamma   90.00
#
_symmetry.space_group_name_H-M   'P 1'
#
loop_
_entity.id
_entity.type
_entity.pdbx_description
1 polymer ?
#
loop_
_entity_poly.entity_id
_entity_poly.type
_entity_poly.pdbx_seq_one_letter_code
_entity_poly.pdbx_strand_id
1 'polypeptide(L)' 'MEIALGFASTIAFADKLVERGLNFDEFANRVPFTFTIWMDFFEEIAKFRASRRIWTRIARERYHSKNFTLQPVYLDLLL' A
#
# COMPACT_ATOMS: atom_id res chain seq x y z
N MET A 1 -3.41 10.52 -10.99
CA MET A 1 -1.97 10.72 -10.66
C MET A 1 -1.67 10.34 -9.21
N GLU A 2 -2.56 10.64 -8.27
CA GLU A 2 -2.39 10.45 -6.82
C GLU A 2 -1.94 9.05 -6.38
N ILE A 3 -2.63 7.99 -6.82
CA ILE A 3 -2.35 6.60 -6.39
C ILE A 3 -0.95 6.14 -6.80
N ALA A 4 -0.54 6.48 -8.03
CA ALA A 4 0.76 6.07 -8.55
C ALA A 4 1.91 6.70 -7.75
N LEU A 5 1.76 7.96 -7.36
CA LEU A 5 2.74 8.66 -6.54
C LEU A 5 2.77 8.10 -5.11
N GLY A 6 1.60 7.83 -4.51
CA GLY A 6 1.51 7.19 -3.20
C GLY A 6 2.22 5.83 -3.19
N PHE A 7 1.96 4.98 -4.19
CA PHE A 7 2.66 3.70 -4.31
C PHE A 7 4.16 3.84 -4.54
N ALA A 8 4.60 4.78 -5.37
CA ALA A 8 6.02 5.00 -5.60
C ALA A 8 6.76 5.37 -4.30
N SER A 9 6.18 6.27 -3.50
CA SER A 9 6.71 6.66 -2.19
C SER A 9 6.76 5.47 -1.22
N THR A 10 5.68 4.70 -1.14
CA THR A 10 5.61 3.51 -0.28
C THR A 10 6.62 2.44 -0.66
N ILE A 11 6.81 2.18 -1.95
CA ILE A 11 7.81 1.23 -2.46
C ILE A 11 9.22 1.70 -2.10
N ALA A 12 9.53 2.99 -2.31
CA ALA A 12 10.83 3.55 -1.97
C ALA A 12 11.12 3.43 -0.45
N PHE A 13 10.10 3.65 0.39
CA PHE A 13 10.21 3.46 1.83
C PHE A 13 10.46 1.99 2.21
N ALA A 14 9.70 1.06 1.63
CA ALA A 14 9.86 -0.36 1.86
C ALA A 14 11.26 -0.85 1.42
N ASP A 15 11.75 -0.39 0.26
CA ASP A 15 13.09 -0.70 -0.22
C ASP A 15 14.16 -0.27 0.80
N LYS A 16 14.04 0.93 1.38
CA LYS A 16 14.99 1.42 2.39
C LYS A 16 14.96 0.66 3.70
N LEU A 17 13.82 0.07 4.08
CA LEU A 17 13.75 -0.78 5.28
C LEU A 17 14.35 -2.16 5.02
N VAL A 18 14.06 -2.75 3.85
CA VAL A 18 14.64 -4.03 3.44
C VAL A 18 16.15 -3.91 3.25
N GLU A 19 16.65 -2.81 2.68
CA GLU A 19 18.09 -2.51 2.56
C GLU A 19 18.79 -2.46 3.94
N ARG A 20 18.06 -2.05 4.98
CA ARG A 20 18.55 -2.04 6.37
C ARG A 20 18.46 -3.39 7.08
N GLY A 21 18.01 -4.44 6.37
CA GLY A 21 17.91 -5.80 6.89
C GLY A 21 16.60 -6.11 7.63
N LEU A 22 15.59 -5.23 7.58
CA LEU A 22 14.27 -5.55 8.13
C LEU A 22 13.54 -6.51 7.21
N ASN A 23 12.86 -7.50 7.78
CA ASN A 23 12.00 -8.38 7.02
C ASN A 23 10.73 -7.62 6.62
N PHE A 24 10.39 -7.66 5.33
CA PHE A 24 9.20 -6.99 4.79
C PHE A 24 7.92 -7.34 5.58
N ASP A 25 7.73 -8.61 5.92
CA ASP A 25 6.53 -9.10 6.61
C ASP A 25 6.38 -8.55 8.05
N GLU A 26 7.45 -8.02 8.66
CA GLU A 26 7.41 -7.43 10.01
C GLU A 26 6.78 -6.03 10.05
N PHE A 27 6.88 -5.29 8.94
CA PHE A 27 6.40 -3.91 8.88
C PHE A 27 5.30 -3.67 7.84
N ALA A 28 5.11 -4.59 6.89
CA ALA A 28 4.15 -4.42 5.80
C ALA A 28 2.74 -4.05 6.31
N ASN A 29 2.24 -4.70 7.36
CA ASN A 29 0.92 -4.42 7.94
C ASN A 29 0.80 -3.03 8.61
N ARG A 30 1.89 -2.29 8.78
CA ARG A 30 1.93 -0.98 9.42
C ARG A 30 2.13 0.17 8.45
N VAL A 31 2.17 -0.10 7.14
CA VAL A 31 2.37 0.93 6.12
C VAL A 31 1.04 1.66 5.88
N PRO A 32 0.91 2.94 6.26
CA PRO A 32 -0.30 3.70 6.00
C PRO A 32 -0.38 4.05 4.52
N PHE A 33 -1.59 4.03 3.97
CA PHE A 33 -1.88 4.50 2.61
C PHE A 33 -2.92 5.61 2.69
N THR A 34 -2.54 6.83 2.29
CA THR A 34 -3.45 7.97 2.24
C THR A 34 -4.01 8.14 0.83
N PHE A 35 -5.32 8.35 0.74
CA PHE A 35 -6.03 8.63 -0.51
C PHE A 35 -6.99 9.79 -0.30
N THR A 36 -7.00 10.76 -1.20
CA THR A 36 -8.04 11.77 -1.29
C THR A 36 -9.31 11.12 -1.80
N ILE A 37 -10.45 11.36 -1.15
CA ILE A 37 -11.75 10.83 -1.55
C ILE A 37 -12.57 11.96 -2.18
N TRP A 38 -13.10 11.70 -3.38
CA TRP A 38 -14.00 12.60 -4.08
C TRP A 38 -15.43 12.03 -4.12
N MET A 39 -16.37 12.82 -4.63
CA MET A 39 -17.81 12.53 -4.57
C MET A 39 -18.25 11.38 -5.50
N ASP A 40 -17.36 10.89 -6.35
CA ASP A 40 -17.58 9.77 -7.28
C ASP A 40 -17.51 8.41 -6.57
N PHE A 41 -18.60 8.05 -5.89
CA PHE A 41 -18.70 6.89 -5.01
C PHE A 41 -18.17 5.55 -5.60
N PHE A 42 -18.57 5.22 -6.84
CA PHE A 42 -18.16 3.96 -7.46
C PHE A 42 -16.69 3.96 -7.89
N GLU A 43 -16.18 5.10 -8.34
CA GLU A 43 -14.77 5.26 -8.72
C GLU A 43 -13.88 5.12 -7.49
N GLU A 44 -14.27 5.72 -6.37
CA GLU A 44 -13.59 5.59 -5.09
C GLU A 44 -13.54 4.13 -4.60
N ILE A 45 -14.65 3.38 -4.70
CA ILE A 45 -14.66 1.94 -4.38
C ILE A 45 -13.71 1.16 -5.29
N ALA A 46 -13.75 1.44 -6.60
CA ALA A 46 -12.87 0.79 -7.58
C ALA A 46 -11.39 1.10 -7.26
N LYS A 47 -11.09 2.34 -6.84
CA LYS A 47 -9.78 2.80 -6.41
C LYS A 47 -9.24 1.98 -5.26
N PHE A 48 -9.99 1.85 -4.16
CA PHE A 48 -9.53 1.06 -3.00
C PHE A 48 -9.33 -0.41 -3.33
N ARG A 49 -10.20 -0.99 -4.17
CA ARG A 49 -10.08 -2.38 -4.63
C ARG A 49 -8.84 -2.57 -5.50
N ALA A 50 -8.58 -1.65 -6.43
CA ALA A 50 -7.42 -1.68 -7.30
C ALA A 50 -6.12 -1.51 -6.49
N SER A 51 -6.08 -0.54 -5.57
CA SER A 51 -4.93 -0.30 -4.69
C SER A 51 -4.57 -1.54 -3.88
N ARG A 52 -5.52 -2.18 -3.21
CA ARG A 52 -5.27 -3.43 -2.47
C ARG A 52 -4.66 -4.52 -3.36
N ARG A 53 -5.23 -4.72 -4.55
CA ARG A 53 -4.75 -5.74 -5.49
C ARG A 53 -3.34 -5.44 -6.00
N ILE A 54 -3.07 -4.19 -6.37
CA ILE A 54 -1.75 -3.75 -6.83
C ILE A 54 -0.71 -3.97 -5.74
N TRP A 55 -1.04 -3.58 -4.51
CA TRP A 55 -0.13 -3.71 -3.38
C TRP A 55 0.20 -5.17 -3.05
N THR A 56 -0.81 -6.04 -2.96
CA THR A 56 -0.58 -7.49 -2.76
C THR A 56 0.29 -8.08 -3.86
N ARG A 57 0.13 -7.64 -5.11
CA ARG A 57 0.99 -8.08 -6.22
C ARG A 57 2.44 -7.66 -6.01
N ILE A 58 2.68 -6.39 -5.65
CA ILE A 58 4.02 -5.86 -5.38
C ILE A 58 4.68 -6.59 -4.20
N ALA A 59 3.95 -6.75 -3.09
CA ALA A 59 4.42 -7.49 -1.91
C ALA A 59 4.90 -8.90 -2.26
N ARG A 60 4.15 -9.61 -3.11
CA ARG A 60 4.49 -10.97 -3.55
C ARG A 60 5.66 -11.00 -4.52
N GLU A 61 5.63 -10.14 -5.54
CA GLU A 61 6.56 -10.23 -6.68
C GLU A 61 7.91 -9.56 -6.40
N ARG A 62 7.93 -8.47 -5.64
CA ARG A 62 9.15 -7.70 -5.33
C ARG A 62 9.78 -8.10 -3.99
N TYR A 63 8.96 -8.38 -2.98
CA TYR A 63 9.43 -8.61 -1.61
C TYR A 63 9.26 -10.05 -1.14
N HIS A 64 8.75 -10.94 -2.00
CA HIS A 64 8.53 -12.36 -1.70
C HIS A 64 7.75 -12.62 -0.40
N SER A 65 6.85 -11.69 -0.06
CA SER A 65 6.01 -11.77 1.13
C SER A 65 5.22 -13.07 1.16
N LYS A 66 5.22 -13.76 2.31
CA LYS A 66 4.45 -14.99 2.53
C LYS A 66 3.09 -14.72 3.18
N ASN A 67 2.85 -13.47 3.58
CA ASN A 67 1.67 -13.09 4.33
C ASN A 67 0.62 -12.45 3.41
N PHE A 68 -0.46 -13.18 3.14
CA PHE A 68 -1.52 -12.79 2.20
C PHE A 68 -2.65 -11.98 2.86
N THR A 69 -2.64 -11.88 4.19
CA THR A 69 -3.66 -11.16 4.93
C THR A 69 -3.58 -9.69 4.56
N LEU A 70 -4.70 -9.17 4.06
CA LEU A 70 -4.85 -7.84 3.48
C LEU A 70 -4.25 -6.80 4.41
N GLN A 71 -3.12 -6.22 4.00
CA GLN A 71 -2.52 -5.10 4.70
C GLN A 71 -3.60 -4.01 4.81
N PRO A 72 -3.97 -3.61 6.03
CA PRO A 72 -5.04 -2.65 6.21
C PRO A 72 -4.62 -1.35 5.52
N VAL A 73 -5.37 -0.99 4.48
CA VAL A 73 -5.32 0.35 3.92
C VAL A 73 -6.02 1.24 4.95
N TYR A 74 -5.25 1.70 5.94
CA TYR A 74 -5.75 2.63 6.94
C TYR A 74 -6.13 3.93 6.25
N LEU A 75 -7.42 4.24 6.29
CA LEU A 75 -7.93 5.54 5.90
C LEU A 75 -7.70 6.47 7.09
N ASP A 76 -6.56 7.14 7.15
CA ASP A 76 -6.40 8.18 8.16
C ASP A 76 -7.22 9.40 7.69
N LEU A 77 -8.40 9.58 8.28
CA LEU A 77 -9.34 10.69 8.02
C LEU A 77 -8.91 11.98 8.75
N LEU A 78 -7.66 12.06 9.20
CA LEU A 78 -7.09 13.25 9.83
C LEU A 78 -6.19 14.01 8.84
N LEU A 79 -6.86 14.70 7.91
CA LEU A 79 -6.67 16.12 7.56
C LEU A 79 -7.90 16.59 6.78
#